data_AF-A0A6S6PHA9-F1
#
_entry.id   AF-A0A6S6PHA9-F1
#
_cell.length_a   1.000
_cell.length_b   1.000
_cell.length_c   1.000
_cell.angle_alpha   90.00
_cell.angle_beta   90.00
_cell.angle_gamma   90.00
#
_symmetry.space_group_name_H-M   'P 1'
#
loop_
_entity.id
_entity.type
_entity.pdbx_description
1 polymer ?
#
loop_
_entity_poly.entity_id
_entity_poly.type
_entity_poly.pdbx_seq_one_letter_code
_entity_poly.pdbx_strand_id
1 'polypeptide(L)'
;MPQSGGYYEITACFLAGTLISTASGDVRVEDVRESDLLNTWSDASGAPVARKVVWAGKSHAVVRPLPHEDEAGYPVRVLKDAIAPAVPAQDMLVTAEHCLYLDGGFVPVRMLVNGRSIFYDRSILSYDYYHIETESHAIIMADGVLTESYLDTGDRQSFRQIAGAARIGSRGLQWETDAAAPLKTDRAFVEPIYRRIEARAIDGDVPMHAVEPVLTRDADLHLVTESGQIIRESRQVDGYTAFRIPSGVRSIRIVSRTSRPSDVMGVFVDDRRSLGVAIGEIKLFDSGKPYVLTSHLTETELSGWQGRDVEGARWTDGNALLSFEGHETGTFAQLAVQVLAGGPYRLADVAGADEVQSA
;
A
#
# COMPACT_ATOMS: atom_id res chain seq x y z
N MET A 1 16.09 -13.68 -9.33
CA MET A 1 16.59 -12.29 -9.30
C MET A 1 15.52 -11.41 -9.92
N PRO A 2 14.82 -10.58 -9.15
CA PRO A 2 13.93 -9.57 -9.73
C PRO A 2 14.77 -8.41 -10.27
N GLN A 3 14.36 -7.89 -11.42
CA GLN A 3 15.01 -6.81 -12.12
C GLN A 3 14.80 -5.48 -11.39
N SER A 4 15.89 -4.72 -11.30
CA SER A 4 16.01 -3.38 -10.74
C SER A 4 15.27 -2.33 -11.60
N GLY A 5 13.99 -2.12 -11.33
CA GLY A 5 13.34 -0.82 -11.52
C GLY A 5 13.57 -0.01 -10.25
N GLY A 6 14.35 1.07 -10.33
CA GLY A 6 14.72 1.89 -9.17
C GLY A 6 13.53 2.66 -8.59
N TYR A 7 12.72 1.98 -7.79
CA TYR A 7 11.79 2.61 -6.86
C TYR A 7 12.61 3.03 -5.65
N TYR A 8 12.84 4.35 -5.49
CA TYR A 8 13.26 4.89 -4.20
C TYR A 8 12.04 4.85 -3.30
N GLU A 9 11.79 3.70 -2.68
CA GLU A 9 10.78 3.55 -1.64
C GLU A 9 11.20 4.48 -0.49
N ILE A 10 10.46 5.56 -0.28
CA ILE A 10 10.72 6.47 0.83
C ILE A 10 10.30 5.70 2.09
N THR A 11 11.29 5.18 2.81
CA THR A 11 11.09 4.40 4.04
C THR A 11 10.55 5.29 5.18
N ALA A 12 10.36 4.73 6.38
CA ALA A 12 9.81 5.42 7.55
C ALA A 12 10.69 6.60 8.01
N CYS A 13 10.24 7.85 7.84
CA CYS A 13 11.00 9.07 8.14
C CYS A 13 10.18 10.15 8.85
N PHE A 14 10.89 11.02 9.57
CA PHE A 14 10.38 12.30 10.07
C PHE A 14 10.69 13.44 9.11
N LEU A 15 9.83 14.45 9.02
CA LEU A 15 10.15 15.70 8.33
C LEU A 15 10.83 16.70 9.27
N ALA A 16 11.53 17.67 8.70
CA ALA A 16 12.19 18.76 9.44
C ALA A 16 11.24 19.45 10.43
N GLY A 17 11.74 19.79 11.61
CA GLY A 17 10.99 20.47 12.67
C GLY A 17 10.33 19.55 13.69
N THR A 18 10.24 18.24 13.41
CA THR A 18 9.76 17.22 14.37
C THR A 18 10.60 17.27 15.64
N LEU A 19 9.97 17.32 16.82
CA LEU A 19 10.65 17.34 18.12
C LEU A 19 10.81 15.93 18.68
N ILE A 20 12.05 15.50 18.88
CA ILE A 20 12.42 14.20 19.44
C ILE A 20 12.77 14.35 20.91
N SER A 21 12.14 13.55 21.76
CA SER A 21 12.38 13.55 23.21
C SER A 21 13.75 12.96 23.54
N THR A 22 14.65 13.77 24.09
CA THR A 22 15.96 13.32 24.60
C THR A 22 16.03 13.38 26.13
N ALA A 23 17.05 12.76 26.70
CA ALA A 23 17.33 12.84 28.15
C ALA A 23 17.60 14.29 28.63
N SER A 24 17.91 15.22 27.72
CA SER A 24 18.18 16.63 28.03
C SER A 24 17.05 17.58 27.61
N GLY A 25 15.90 17.05 27.17
CA GLY A 25 14.77 17.81 26.63
C GLY A 25 14.52 17.53 25.15
N ASP A 26 13.50 18.17 24.58
CA ASP A 26 13.12 17.95 23.19
C ASP A 26 14.09 18.66 22.23
N VAL A 27 14.53 17.95 21.20
CA VAL A 27 15.46 18.44 20.17
C VAL A 27 14.85 18.22 18.79
N ARG A 28 15.04 19.18 17.87
CA ARG A 28 14.57 18.99 16.49
C ARG A 28 15.28 17.81 15.82
N VAL A 29 14.56 17.05 15.02
CA VAL A 29 15.09 15.86 14.35
C VAL A 29 16.33 16.17 13.50
N GLU A 30 16.38 17.34 12.86
CA GLU A 30 17.54 17.80 12.08
C GLU A 30 18.77 18.15 12.92
N ASP A 31 18.59 18.32 14.24
CA ASP A 31 19.62 18.68 15.20
C ASP A 31 20.12 17.47 16.01
N VAL A 32 19.44 16.32 15.93
CA VAL A 32 19.90 15.07 16.56
C VAL A 32 21.24 14.64 15.97
N ARG A 33 22.16 14.23 16.84
CA ARG A 33 23.50 13.78 16.50
C ARG A 33 23.77 12.39 17.04
N GLU A 34 24.78 11.73 16.45
CA GLU A 34 25.29 10.50 17.01
C GLU A 34 25.78 10.72 18.44
N SER A 35 25.53 9.72 19.29
CA SER A 35 25.76 9.77 20.73
C SER A 35 24.78 10.55 21.58
N ASP A 36 23.78 11.21 20.99
CA ASP A 36 22.66 11.75 21.77
C ASP A 36 21.91 10.61 22.48
N LEU A 37 21.35 10.92 23.65
CA LEU A 37 20.57 9.97 24.45
C LEU A 37 19.09 10.25 24.26
N LEU A 38 18.40 9.39 23.52
CA LEU A 38 16.95 9.47 23.37
C LEU A 38 16.26 8.79 24.53
N ASN A 39 15.15 9.36 24.99
CA ASN A 39 14.25 8.61 25.85
C ASN A 39 13.56 7.55 24.97
N THR A 40 13.63 6.29 25.39
CA THR A 40 12.95 5.19 24.71
C THR A 40 11.98 4.50 25.64
N TRP A 41 10.91 3.95 25.08
CA TRP A 41 9.87 3.27 25.82
C TRP A 41 9.93 1.76 25.59
N SER A 42 9.55 1.03 26.63
CA SER A 42 9.27 -0.40 26.54
C SER A 42 8.12 -0.74 27.47
N ASP A 43 7.22 -1.62 27.04
CA ASP A 43 6.09 -2.07 27.87
C ASP A 43 6.56 -2.73 29.16
N ALA A 44 7.75 -3.32 29.14
CA ALA A 44 8.32 -4.04 30.29
C ALA A 44 8.85 -3.11 31.40
N SER A 45 9.29 -1.89 31.08
CA SER A 45 10.01 -1.03 32.04
C SER A 45 9.11 -0.06 32.80
N GLY A 46 7.95 0.32 32.25
CA GLY A 46 7.04 1.32 32.84
C GLY A 46 7.64 2.74 33.00
N ALA A 47 8.90 2.93 32.60
CA ALA A 47 9.65 4.18 32.65
C ALA A 47 10.56 4.28 31.41
N PRO A 48 10.85 5.50 30.92
CA PRO A 48 11.72 5.69 29.78
C PRO A 48 13.16 5.25 30.11
N VAL A 49 13.80 4.59 29.15
CA VAL A 49 15.20 4.17 29.20
C VAL A 49 15.99 5.00 28.20
N ALA A 50 17.10 5.61 28.62
CA ALA A 50 17.96 6.33 27.69
C ALA A 50 18.68 5.35 26.76
N ARG A 51 18.56 5.52 25.44
CA ARG A 51 19.36 4.79 24.44
C ARG A 51 20.15 5.74 23.57
N LYS A 52 21.36 5.31 23.20
CA LYS A 52 22.27 6.11 22.39
C LYS A 52 21.84 6.08 20.93
N VAL A 53 21.84 7.25 20.28
CA VAL A 53 21.77 7.37 18.83
C VAL A 53 23.07 6.84 18.24
N VAL A 54 22.98 5.82 17.37
CA VAL A 54 24.12 5.28 16.64
C VAL A 54 24.22 5.85 15.23
N TRP A 55 23.13 6.43 14.72
CA TRP A 55 23.13 7.08 13.42
C TRP A 55 21.97 8.07 13.27
N ALA A 56 22.24 9.18 12.60
CA ALA A 56 21.23 10.12 12.13
C ALA A 56 21.45 10.41 10.63
N GLY A 57 20.43 10.14 9.82
CA GLY A 57 20.45 10.29 8.37
C GLY A 57 19.59 11.43 7.89
N LYS A 58 19.99 12.07 6.78
CA LYS A 58 19.19 13.05 6.06
C LYS A 58 19.11 12.67 4.58
N SER A 59 17.93 12.83 4.00
CA SER A 59 17.75 12.81 2.56
C SER A 59 16.63 13.77 2.15
N HIS A 60 16.34 13.81 0.86
CA HIS A 60 15.43 14.75 0.25
C HIS A 60 14.44 14.01 -0.65
N ALA A 61 13.16 14.30 -0.49
CA ALA A 61 12.08 13.73 -1.28
C ALA A 61 11.45 14.80 -2.17
N VAL A 62 11.02 14.37 -3.36
CA VAL A 62 10.20 15.16 -4.27
C VAL A 62 9.01 14.29 -4.65
N VAL A 63 7.81 14.85 -4.45
CA VAL A 63 6.54 14.19 -4.77
C VAL A 63 6.49 13.88 -6.26
N ARG A 64 5.97 12.69 -6.58
CA ARG A 64 5.61 12.29 -7.94
C ARG A 64 4.10 12.11 -7.98
N PRO A 65 3.35 12.87 -8.79
CA PRO A 65 1.90 12.71 -8.88
C PRO A 65 1.58 11.38 -9.57
N LEU A 66 1.54 10.31 -8.77
CA LEU A 66 1.09 8.97 -9.17
C LEU A 66 -0.42 8.83 -8.91
N PRO A 67 -1.08 7.82 -9.50
CA PRO A 67 -2.51 7.59 -9.30
C PRO A 67 -2.91 7.36 -7.84
N HIS A 68 -1.97 6.91 -7.01
CA HIS A 68 -2.19 6.55 -5.62
C HIS A 68 -1.37 7.44 -4.68
N GLU A 69 -2.02 8.08 -3.72
CA GLU A 69 -1.38 9.06 -2.83
C GLU A 69 -0.30 8.45 -1.93
N ASP A 70 -0.53 7.22 -1.49
CA ASP A 70 0.41 6.46 -0.66
C ASP A 70 1.69 6.07 -1.41
N GLU A 71 1.68 6.16 -2.74
CA GLU A 71 2.84 5.91 -3.61
C GLU A 71 3.44 7.22 -4.15
N ALA A 72 2.67 8.31 -4.13
CA ALA A 72 3.06 9.61 -4.71
C ALA A 72 4.17 10.35 -3.91
N GLY A 73 4.46 9.90 -2.69
CA GLY A 73 5.48 10.50 -1.83
C GLY A 73 5.04 11.77 -1.12
N TYR A 74 3.72 12.03 -0.99
CA TYR A 74 3.23 13.09 -0.12
C TYR A 74 3.51 12.74 1.35
N PRO A 75 3.92 13.70 2.19
CA PRO A 75 4.01 13.46 3.62
C PRO A 75 2.60 13.32 4.20
N VAL A 76 2.47 12.49 5.23
CA VAL A 76 1.26 12.39 6.05
C VAL A 76 1.36 13.40 7.17
N ARG A 77 0.37 14.28 7.26
CA ARG A 77 0.18 15.20 8.37
C ARG A 77 -0.76 14.56 9.38
N VAL A 78 -0.29 14.50 10.63
CA VAL A 78 -1.08 14.13 11.80
C VAL A 78 -1.31 15.41 12.59
N LEU A 79 -2.53 15.93 12.60
CA LEU A 79 -2.84 17.18 13.29
C LEU A 79 -2.60 17.04 14.79
N LYS A 80 -2.28 18.16 15.45
CA LYS A 80 -2.33 18.25 16.90
C LYS A 80 -3.65 17.70 17.43
N ASP A 81 -3.60 17.01 18.58
CA ASP A 81 -4.75 16.42 19.26
C ASP A 81 -5.46 15.27 18.50
N ALA A 82 -4.92 14.82 17.35
CA ALA A 82 -5.58 13.83 16.49
C ALA A 82 -5.80 12.46 17.15
N ILE A 83 -4.85 11.99 17.95
CA ILE A 83 -4.85 10.65 18.55
C ILE A 83 -5.49 10.70 19.95
N ALA A 84 -5.06 11.66 20.76
CA ALA A 84 -5.57 11.93 22.09
C ALA A 84 -5.33 13.42 22.45
N PRO A 85 -5.87 13.95 23.55
CA PRO A 85 -5.54 15.32 23.98
C PRO A 85 -4.03 15.50 24.12
N ALA A 86 -3.50 16.53 23.46
CA ALA A 86 -2.08 16.84 23.30
C ALA A 86 -1.23 15.72 22.66
N VAL A 87 -1.84 14.83 21.88
CA VAL A 87 -1.15 13.77 21.14
C VAL A 87 -1.68 13.71 19.70
N PRO A 88 -0.88 14.14 18.70
CA PRO A 88 0.36 14.90 18.82
C PRO A 88 0.23 16.22 19.60
N ALA A 89 1.33 16.70 20.18
CA ALA A 89 1.42 17.99 20.88
C ALA A 89 1.47 19.19 19.92
N GLN A 90 1.90 18.95 18.68
CA GLN A 90 1.88 19.86 17.54
C GLN A 90 1.63 19.05 16.26
N ASP A 91 1.25 19.70 15.16
CA ASP A 91 1.11 19.01 13.88
C ASP A 91 2.40 18.30 13.50
N MET A 92 2.31 16.98 13.34
CA MET A 92 3.44 16.10 13.04
C MET A 92 3.42 15.75 11.55
N LEU A 93 4.60 15.73 10.93
CA LEU A 93 4.77 15.37 9.53
C LEU A 93 5.73 14.18 9.39
N VAL A 94 5.24 13.12 8.78
CA VAL A 94 5.98 11.86 8.57
C VAL A 94 5.71 11.28 7.19
N THR A 95 6.53 10.32 6.77
CA THR A 95 6.28 9.56 5.54
C THR A 95 5.21 8.48 5.77
N ALA A 96 4.57 8.02 4.69
CA ALA A 96 3.41 7.12 4.74
C ALA A 96 3.65 5.78 5.47
N GLU A 97 4.87 5.28 5.40
CA GLU A 97 5.29 4.02 6.02
C GLU A 97 5.79 4.18 7.46
N HIS A 98 5.91 5.42 7.97
CA HIS A 98 6.36 5.64 9.34
C HIS A 98 5.34 5.11 10.35
N CYS A 99 5.79 4.31 11.30
CA CYS A 99 4.93 3.67 12.27
C CYS A 99 4.75 4.50 13.54
N LEU A 100 3.48 4.65 13.93
CA LEU A 100 3.10 5.10 15.27
C LEU A 100 2.95 3.88 16.17
N TYR A 101 3.39 3.98 17.42
CA TYR A 101 3.23 2.94 18.41
C TYR A 101 1.91 3.13 19.15
N LEU A 102 0.92 2.30 18.83
CA LEU A 102 -0.46 2.39 19.31
C LEU A 102 -0.94 1.01 19.80
N ASP A 103 -1.60 0.98 20.95
CA ASP A 103 -2.22 -0.21 21.54
C ASP A 103 -1.31 -1.46 21.55
N GLY A 104 0.00 -1.27 21.80
CA GLY A 104 0.97 -2.37 21.90
C GLY A 104 1.69 -2.74 20.61
N GLY A 105 1.49 -2.03 19.50
CA GLY A 105 2.08 -2.37 18.21
C GLY A 105 2.42 -1.16 17.35
N PHE A 106 3.30 -1.37 16.39
CA PHE A 106 3.64 -0.38 15.37
C PHE A 106 2.61 -0.44 14.24
N VAL A 107 1.95 0.68 13.97
CA VAL A 107 0.95 0.83 12.92
C VAL A 107 1.43 1.88 11.91
N PRO A 108 1.60 1.54 10.62
CA PRO A 108 1.97 2.51 9.61
C PRO A 108 0.94 3.63 9.49
N VAL A 109 1.40 4.88 9.47
CA VAL A 109 0.50 6.05 9.51
C VAL A 109 -0.44 6.13 8.30
N ARG A 110 -0.07 5.58 7.12
CA ARG A 110 -0.99 5.49 5.96
C ARG A 110 -2.31 4.79 6.30
N MET A 111 -2.24 3.79 7.20
CA MET A 111 -3.41 2.99 7.56
C MET A 111 -4.35 3.71 8.53
N LEU A 112 -3.93 4.90 8.99
CA LEU A 112 -4.68 5.78 9.89
C LEU A 112 -5.21 7.04 9.18
N VAL A 113 -4.97 7.20 7.87
CA VAL A 113 -5.39 8.36 7.08
C VAL A 113 -6.91 8.42 6.97
N ASN A 114 -7.53 9.26 7.78
CA ASN A 114 -8.99 9.45 7.83
C ASN A 114 -9.49 10.64 6.99
N GLY A 115 -8.58 11.33 6.31
CA GLY A 115 -8.90 12.50 5.48
C GLY A 115 -9.33 13.73 6.28
N ARG A 116 -9.29 13.69 7.62
CA ARG A 116 -9.62 14.79 8.53
C ARG A 116 -8.40 15.14 9.37
N SER A 117 -8.23 14.48 10.52
CA SER A 117 -7.12 14.73 11.44
C SER A 117 -5.81 14.07 11.01
N ILE A 118 -5.86 13.09 10.11
CA ILE A 118 -4.69 12.43 9.51
C ILE A 118 -4.90 12.37 7.99
N PHE A 119 -4.03 13.02 7.22
CA PHE A 119 -4.17 13.13 5.77
C PHE A 119 -2.85 13.35 5.04
N TYR A 120 -2.81 13.01 3.75
CA TYR A 120 -1.71 13.35 2.86
C TYR A 120 -1.70 14.86 2.58
N ASP A 121 -0.62 15.55 2.94
CA ASP A 121 -0.51 16.99 2.74
C ASP A 121 -0.03 17.31 1.32
N ARG A 122 -0.99 17.52 0.41
CA ARG A 122 -0.75 17.85 -1.00
C ARG A 122 -0.12 19.23 -1.23
N SER A 123 -0.04 20.08 -0.20
CA SER A 123 0.63 21.38 -0.31
C SER A 123 2.16 21.26 -0.27
N ILE A 124 2.68 20.13 0.22
CA ILE A 124 4.12 19.87 0.34
C ILE A 124 4.56 18.96 -0.81
N LEU A 125 5.26 19.53 -1.79
CA LEU A 125 5.72 18.81 -2.99
C LEU A 125 7.20 18.39 -2.94
N SER A 126 7.94 18.89 -1.95
CA SER A 126 9.36 18.63 -1.75
C SER A 126 9.71 18.91 -0.31
N TYR A 127 10.48 18.02 0.32
CA TYR A 127 10.82 18.12 1.73
C TYR A 127 12.11 17.37 2.07
N ASP A 128 12.79 17.86 3.10
CA ASP A 128 13.88 17.14 3.75
C ASP A 128 13.29 16.19 4.80
N TYR A 129 13.87 14.99 4.87
CA TYR A 129 13.45 13.98 5.82
C TYR A 129 14.65 13.31 6.51
N TYR A 130 14.37 12.77 7.70
CA TYR A 130 15.36 12.39 8.68
C TYR A 130 15.05 11.02 9.27
N HIS A 131 16.12 10.25 9.52
CA HIS A 131 16.08 8.97 10.22
C HIS A 131 16.96 9.03 11.45
N ILE A 132 16.53 8.36 12.51
CA ILE A 132 17.32 8.20 13.73
C ILE A 132 17.36 6.74 14.11
N GLU A 133 18.56 6.15 14.12
CA GLU A 133 18.81 4.77 14.55
C GLU A 133 19.43 4.80 15.95
N THR A 134 18.89 3.98 16.85
CA THR A 134 19.46 3.72 18.18
C THR A 134 20.20 2.39 18.22
N GLU A 135 20.97 2.12 19.28
CA GLU A 135 21.78 0.88 19.43
C GLU A 135 21.02 -0.43 19.13
N SER A 136 19.72 -0.43 19.44
CA SER A 136 18.73 -1.41 19.00
C SER A 136 17.44 -0.67 18.64
N HIS A 137 16.61 -1.25 17.77
CA HIS A 137 15.30 -0.68 17.44
C HIS A 137 14.52 -0.36 18.72
N ALA A 138 13.87 0.79 18.75
CA ALA A 138 13.27 1.37 19.93
C ALA A 138 11.95 2.05 19.62
N ILE A 139 11.10 2.11 20.63
CA ILE A 139 9.97 3.05 20.66
C ILE A 139 10.53 4.37 21.17
N ILE A 140 10.43 5.43 20.39
CA ILE A 140 10.86 6.80 20.74
C ILE A 140 9.63 7.72 20.82
N MET A 141 9.81 8.94 21.31
CA MET A 141 8.75 9.94 21.32
C MET A 141 9.09 11.09 20.39
N ALA A 142 8.20 11.36 19.44
CA ALA A 142 8.26 12.43 18.47
C ALA A 142 6.97 13.27 18.53
N ASP A 143 7.08 14.58 18.73
CA ASP A 143 5.94 15.50 18.86
C ASP A 143 4.89 15.05 19.89
N GLY A 144 5.31 14.36 20.96
CA GLY A 144 4.42 13.81 21.99
C GLY A 144 3.71 12.51 21.60
N VAL A 145 4.06 11.89 20.47
CA VAL A 145 3.57 10.60 20.00
C VAL A 145 4.66 9.55 20.14
N LEU A 146 4.31 8.34 20.60
CA LEU A 146 5.22 7.20 20.55
C LEU A 146 5.32 6.68 19.11
N THR A 147 6.54 6.52 18.61
CA THR A 147 6.84 6.12 17.23
C THR A 147 8.01 5.14 17.18
N GLU A 148 8.31 4.64 15.99
CA GLU A 148 9.52 3.85 15.77
C GLU A 148 10.78 4.73 15.63
N SER A 149 11.93 4.19 16.08
CA SER A 149 13.24 4.57 15.56
C SER A 149 13.48 3.91 14.18
N TYR A 150 14.49 4.30 13.42
CA TYR A 150 14.82 3.61 12.17
C TYR A 150 15.31 2.16 12.43
N LEU A 151 14.71 1.20 11.73
CA LEU A 151 15.18 -0.18 11.64
C LEU A 151 15.96 -0.36 10.31
N ASP A 152 17.25 -0.67 10.38
CA ASP A 152 18.08 -0.88 9.18
C ASP A 152 17.84 -2.26 8.56
N THR A 153 16.77 -2.38 7.77
CA THR A 153 16.41 -3.56 6.97
C THR A 153 17.25 -3.72 5.70
N GLY A 154 18.21 -2.82 5.42
CA GLY A 154 19.04 -2.85 4.20
C GLY A 154 19.10 -1.54 3.43
N ASP A 155 18.17 -0.61 3.68
CA ASP A 155 17.97 0.57 2.84
C ASP A 155 18.89 1.76 3.18
N ARG A 156 19.75 1.58 4.19
CA ARG A 156 20.64 2.63 4.72
C ARG A 156 21.57 3.24 3.66
N GLN A 157 21.88 2.51 2.60
CA GLN A 157 22.74 2.98 1.50
C GLN A 157 22.12 4.11 0.66
N SER A 158 20.80 4.32 0.74
CA SER A 158 20.09 5.36 0.01
C SER A 158 20.18 6.75 0.64
N PHE A 159 20.70 6.88 1.88
CA PHE A 159 20.70 8.13 2.64
C PHE A 159 22.08 8.80 2.75
N ARG A 160 22.10 10.14 2.88
CA ARG A 160 23.31 10.89 3.25
C ARG A 160 23.40 10.98 4.77
N GLN A 161 24.56 10.63 5.34
CA GLN A 161 24.83 10.79 6.77
C GLN A 161 24.91 12.28 7.12
N ILE A 162 24.28 12.70 8.23
CA ILE A 162 24.43 14.06 8.75
C ILE A 162 25.87 14.21 9.23
N ALA A 163 26.55 15.30 8.84
CA ALA A 163 28.01 15.43 8.93
C ALA A 163 28.57 15.15 10.35
N GLY A 164 29.64 14.34 10.43
CA GLY A 164 30.43 14.15 11.66
C GLY A 164 30.70 12.69 12.08
N ALA A 165 30.31 11.70 11.30
CA ALA A 165 30.31 10.31 11.75
C ALA A 165 30.82 9.26 10.76
N ALA A 166 31.33 8.14 11.30
CA ALA A 166 31.92 7.05 10.54
C ALA A 166 30.84 6.14 9.91
N ARG A 167 31.14 5.56 8.73
CA ARG A 167 30.27 4.60 8.06
C ARG A 167 30.34 3.24 8.76
N ILE A 168 29.28 2.87 9.50
CA ILE A 168 29.06 1.49 9.98
C ILE A 168 28.16 0.79 8.95
N GLY A 169 28.48 -0.45 8.61
CA GLY A 169 27.80 -1.22 7.56
C GLY A 169 26.30 -1.44 7.80
N SER A 170 25.53 -1.67 6.73
CA SER A 170 24.11 -1.99 6.83
C SER A 170 23.89 -3.36 7.48
N ARG A 171 22.96 -3.45 8.43
CA ARG A 171 22.78 -4.63 9.29
C ARG A 171 21.76 -5.65 8.77
N GLY A 172 20.90 -5.30 7.81
CA GLY A 172 19.92 -6.23 7.22
C GLY A 172 19.01 -6.88 8.27
N LEU A 173 18.49 -6.07 9.21
CA LEU A 173 17.67 -6.52 10.34
C LEU A 173 16.29 -6.98 9.86
N GLN A 174 15.63 -7.86 10.62
CA GLN A 174 14.28 -8.34 10.34
C GLN A 174 13.31 -7.86 11.42
N TRP A 175 12.09 -7.50 11.01
CA TRP A 175 11.12 -6.96 11.94
C TRP A 175 10.74 -7.99 13.01
N GLU A 176 10.63 -9.25 12.62
CA GLU A 176 10.23 -10.37 13.49
C GLU A 176 11.19 -10.62 14.64
N THR A 177 12.48 -10.28 14.47
CA THR A 177 13.54 -10.58 15.43
C THR A 177 14.10 -9.36 16.12
N ASP A 178 14.15 -8.22 15.43
CA ASP A 178 14.94 -7.07 15.86
C ASP A 178 14.08 -5.86 16.25
N ALA A 179 12.78 -5.86 15.95
CA ALA A 179 11.93 -4.72 16.24
C ALA A 179 11.53 -4.63 17.73
N ALA A 180 11.43 -3.40 18.25
CA ALA A 180 10.99 -3.14 19.63
C ALA A 180 9.54 -3.57 19.93
N ALA A 181 8.72 -3.70 18.89
CA ALA A 181 7.33 -4.12 18.96
C ALA A 181 6.89 -4.75 17.63
N PRO A 182 5.84 -5.59 17.62
CA PRO A 182 5.33 -6.17 16.39
C PRO A 182 4.74 -5.12 15.44
N LEU A 183 4.97 -5.29 14.13
CA LEU A 183 4.25 -4.57 13.09
C LEU A 183 2.81 -5.08 13.06
N LYS A 184 1.85 -4.16 13.02
CA LYS A 184 0.42 -4.47 13.02
C LYS A 184 -0.25 -3.86 11.80
N THR A 185 -0.43 -4.70 10.78
CA THR A 185 -1.18 -4.36 9.55
C THR A 185 -2.46 -5.19 9.41
N ASP A 186 -2.75 -6.08 10.38
CA ASP A 186 -4.00 -6.84 10.39
C ASP A 186 -5.20 -5.91 10.62
N ARG A 187 -6.22 -6.05 9.77
CA ARG A 187 -7.44 -5.24 9.81
C ARG A 187 -8.11 -5.26 11.19
N ALA A 188 -8.19 -6.42 11.85
CA ALA A 188 -8.88 -6.54 13.13
C ALA A 188 -8.16 -5.77 14.25
N PHE A 189 -6.86 -5.51 14.09
CA PHE A 189 -6.10 -4.64 14.98
C PHE A 189 -6.20 -3.16 14.59
N VAL A 190 -6.03 -2.83 13.31
CA VAL A 190 -5.90 -1.43 12.85
C VAL A 190 -7.25 -0.72 12.74
N GLU A 191 -8.30 -1.39 12.27
CA GLU A 191 -9.61 -0.76 12.06
C GLU A 191 -10.18 -0.13 13.35
N PRO A 192 -10.16 -0.78 14.52
CA PRO A 192 -10.63 -0.14 15.77
C PRO A 192 -9.86 1.14 16.14
N ILE A 193 -8.55 1.18 15.91
CA ILE A 193 -7.71 2.35 16.17
C ILE A 193 -8.09 3.48 15.21
N TYR A 194 -8.18 3.17 13.92
CA TYR A 194 -8.62 4.10 12.88
C TYR A 194 -9.99 4.73 13.25
N ARG A 195 -10.97 3.90 13.60
CA ARG A 195 -12.34 4.36 13.94
C ARG A 195 -12.35 5.27 15.17
N ARG A 196 -11.50 5.00 16.17
CA ARG A 196 -11.37 5.84 17.36
C ARG A 196 -10.83 7.23 17.02
N ILE A 197 -9.81 7.30 16.17
CA ILE A 197 -9.20 8.56 15.70
C ILE A 197 -10.18 9.33 14.80
N GLU A 198 -10.86 8.64 13.89
CA GLU A 198 -11.90 9.21 13.02
C GLU A 198 -13.07 9.81 13.82
N ALA A 199 -13.62 9.04 14.77
CA ALA A 199 -14.71 9.52 15.63
C ALA A 199 -14.30 10.77 16.42
N ARG A 200 -13.07 10.78 16.95
CA ARG A 200 -12.51 11.95 17.64
C ARG A 200 -12.41 13.18 16.73
N ALA A 201 -12.00 13.00 15.48
CA ALA A 201 -11.93 14.09 14.50
C ALA A 201 -13.32 14.64 14.17
N ILE A 202 -14.32 13.77 14.06
CA ILE A 202 -15.72 14.14 13.84
C ILE A 202 -16.27 14.90 15.05
N ASP A 203 -16.06 14.39 16.27
CA ASP A 203 -16.51 15.02 17.52
C ASP A 203 -15.84 16.38 17.76
N GLY A 204 -14.64 16.58 17.20
CA GLY A 204 -13.89 17.83 17.23
C GLY A 204 -14.17 18.78 16.06
N ASP A 205 -15.18 18.50 15.23
CA ASP A 205 -15.54 19.30 14.05
C ASP A 205 -14.39 19.51 13.05
N VAL A 206 -13.43 18.58 12.97
CA VAL A 206 -12.31 18.66 12.04
C VAL A 206 -12.83 18.42 10.60
N PRO A 207 -12.63 19.36 9.66
CA PRO A 207 -13.19 19.25 8.31
C PRO A 207 -12.57 18.08 7.53
N MET A 208 -13.33 17.58 6.56
CA MET A 208 -12.85 16.59 5.59
C MET A 208 -12.02 17.30 4.50
N HIS A 209 -10.84 16.78 4.22
CA HIS A 209 -9.90 17.26 3.20
C HIS A 209 -9.97 16.47 1.89
N ALA A 210 -10.68 15.34 1.86
CA ALA A 210 -10.81 14.46 0.68
C ALA A 210 -12.27 14.21 0.28
N VAL A 211 -12.49 13.94 -1.01
CA VAL A 211 -13.79 13.50 -1.54
C VAL A 211 -13.81 11.98 -1.52
N GLU A 212 -14.89 11.38 -1.02
CA GLU A 212 -15.06 9.92 -1.08
C GLU A 212 -15.21 9.44 -2.53
N PRO A 213 -14.52 8.37 -2.92
CA PRO A 213 -14.61 7.86 -4.29
C PRO A 213 -15.97 7.23 -4.55
N VAL A 214 -16.49 7.43 -5.76
CA VAL A 214 -17.69 6.72 -6.22
C VAL A 214 -17.31 5.27 -6.53
N LEU A 215 -18.04 4.32 -5.96
CA LEU A 215 -17.79 2.90 -6.12
C LEU A 215 -18.84 2.22 -7.02
N THR A 216 -18.42 1.24 -7.81
CA THR A 216 -19.27 0.36 -8.60
C THR A 216 -18.99 -1.11 -8.32
N ARG A 217 -19.96 -1.99 -8.55
CA ARG A 217 -19.76 -3.45 -8.54
C ARG A 217 -19.60 -4.03 -9.95
N ASP A 218 -19.79 -3.21 -10.98
CA ASP A 218 -19.58 -3.63 -12.35
C ASP A 218 -18.08 -3.75 -12.64
N ALA A 219 -17.62 -4.97 -12.92
CA ALA A 219 -16.25 -5.25 -13.29
C ALA A 219 -15.90 -4.83 -14.72
N ASP A 220 -16.88 -4.51 -15.58
CA ASP A 220 -16.70 -4.39 -17.04
C ASP A 220 -15.89 -5.59 -17.58
N LEU A 221 -16.25 -6.80 -17.16
CA LEU A 221 -15.54 -8.02 -17.52
C LEU A 221 -15.71 -8.30 -19.01
N HIS A 222 -14.60 -8.37 -19.74
CA HIS A 222 -14.58 -8.70 -21.16
C HIS A 222 -13.30 -9.42 -21.54
N LEU A 223 -13.27 -10.01 -22.73
CA LEU A 223 -12.05 -10.59 -23.28
C LEU A 223 -11.51 -9.72 -24.41
N VAL A 224 -10.19 -9.76 -24.59
CA VAL A 224 -9.51 -9.15 -25.75
C VAL A 224 -8.67 -10.23 -26.43
N THR A 225 -8.85 -10.41 -27.73
CA THR A 225 -8.06 -11.38 -28.52
C THR A 225 -6.66 -10.83 -28.81
N GLU A 226 -5.79 -11.70 -29.34
CA GLU A 226 -4.45 -11.32 -29.86
C GLU A 226 -4.50 -10.22 -30.94
N SER A 227 -5.60 -10.11 -31.67
CA SER A 227 -5.84 -9.07 -32.67
C SER A 227 -6.43 -7.77 -32.10
N GLY A 228 -6.66 -7.70 -30.79
CA GLY A 228 -7.29 -6.56 -30.13
C GLY A 228 -8.82 -6.54 -30.21
N GLN A 229 -9.47 -7.60 -30.71
CA GLN A 229 -10.92 -7.67 -30.77
C GLN A 229 -11.51 -7.84 -29.36
N ILE A 230 -12.46 -6.98 -29.00
CA ILE A 230 -13.21 -7.08 -27.74
C ILE A 230 -14.35 -8.10 -27.88
N ILE A 231 -14.41 -9.03 -26.94
CA ILE A 231 -15.49 -10.02 -26.80
C ILE A 231 -16.23 -9.72 -25.50
N ARG A 232 -17.50 -9.31 -25.65
CA ARG A 232 -18.39 -9.07 -24.51
C ARG A 232 -19.01 -10.38 -24.01
N GLU A 233 -19.38 -10.38 -22.74
CA GLU A 233 -20.14 -11.47 -22.16
C GLU A 233 -21.43 -11.74 -22.95
N SER A 234 -21.78 -13.01 -23.07
CA SER A 234 -22.99 -13.46 -23.75
C SER A 234 -24.08 -13.90 -22.77
N ARG A 235 -23.68 -14.41 -21.59
CA ARG A 235 -24.57 -14.86 -20.53
C ARG A 235 -23.80 -15.03 -19.22
N GLN A 236 -24.49 -14.85 -18.10
CA GLN A 236 -24.04 -15.27 -16.78
C GLN A 236 -24.99 -16.34 -16.21
N VAL A 237 -24.46 -17.43 -15.66
CA VAL A 237 -25.22 -18.53 -15.03
C VAL A 237 -24.38 -19.17 -13.93
N ASP A 238 -24.95 -19.37 -12.74
CA ASP A 238 -24.34 -20.13 -11.63
C ASP A 238 -22.88 -19.74 -11.32
N GLY A 239 -22.57 -18.43 -11.35
CA GLY A 239 -21.22 -17.90 -11.09
C GLY A 239 -20.24 -17.99 -12.27
N TYR A 240 -20.68 -18.49 -13.43
CA TYR A 240 -19.90 -18.48 -14.67
C TYR A 240 -20.33 -17.34 -15.59
N THR A 241 -19.34 -16.66 -16.17
CA THR A 241 -19.51 -15.72 -17.28
C THR A 241 -19.10 -16.41 -18.58
N ALA A 242 -19.99 -16.41 -19.57
CA ALA A 242 -19.79 -17.09 -20.84
C ALA A 242 -19.47 -16.13 -21.99
N PHE A 243 -18.50 -16.49 -22.83
CA PHE A 243 -18.03 -15.72 -23.97
C PHE A 243 -18.02 -16.58 -25.24
N ARG A 244 -18.42 -16.00 -26.37
CA ARG A 244 -18.30 -16.66 -27.68
C ARG A 244 -16.96 -16.30 -28.30
N ILE A 245 -16.11 -17.31 -28.53
CA ILE A 245 -14.75 -17.12 -29.02
C ILE A 245 -14.72 -17.30 -30.54
N PRO A 246 -14.20 -16.34 -31.31
CA PRO A 246 -13.97 -16.51 -32.75
C PRO A 246 -13.07 -17.70 -33.06
N SER A 247 -13.16 -18.22 -34.29
CA SER A 247 -12.23 -19.25 -34.77
C SER A 247 -10.82 -18.69 -34.95
N GLY A 248 -9.80 -19.52 -34.74
CA GLY A 248 -8.40 -19.17 -34.95
C GLY A 248 -7.75 -18.43 -33.78
N VAL A 249 -8.44 -18.32 -32.63
CA VAL A 249 -7.90 -17.68 -31.43
C VAL A 249 -7.11 -18.71 -30.63
N ARG A 250 -5.90 -18.34 -30.19
CA ARG A 250 -5.02 -19.22 -29.39
C ARG A 250 -4.81 -18.70 -27.98
N SER A 251 -4.95 -17.41 -27.79
CA SER A 251 -4.95 -16.79 -26.47
C SER A 251 -5.89 -15.60 -26.39
N ILE A 252 -6.28 -15.26 -25.17
CA ILE A 252 -7.08 -14.08 -24.87
C ILE A 252 -6.51 -13.36 -23.65
N ARG A 253 -6.86 -12.09 -23.49
CA ARG A 253 -6.74 -11.35 -22.24
C ARG A 253 -8.10 -11.29 -21.56
N ILE A 254 -8.17 -11.60 -20.28
CA ILE A 254 -9.33 -11.37 -19.41
C ILE A 254 -9.16 -9.98 -18.80
N VAL A 255 -10.03 -9.05 -19.18
CA VAL A 255 -9.92 -7.64 -18.81
C VAL A 255 -11.07 -7.26 -17.89
N SER A 256 -10.75 -6.51 -16.83
CA SER A 256 -11.73 -5.98 -15.89
C SER A 256 -11.22 -4.68 -15.26
N ARG A 257 -12.14 -3.91 -14.67
CA ARG A 257 -11.79 -2.84 -13.72
C ARG A 257 -10.99 -3.42 -12.56
N THR A 258 -10.16 -2.57 -11.97
CA THR A 258 -9.34 -2.93 -10.82
C THR A 258 -9.55 -1.94 -9.68
N SER A 259 -9.24 -2.40 -8.49
CA SER A 259 -9.19 -1.59 -7.28
C SER A 259 -8.24 -2.21 -6.28
N ARG A 260 -7.66 -1.40 -5.40
CA ARG A 260 -6.91 -1.88 -4.25
C ARG A 260 -7.89 -2.12 -3.08
N PRO A 261 -7.81 -3.23 -2.34
CA PRO A 261 -8.63 -3.40 -1.14
C PRO A 261 -8.50 -2.24 -0.14
N SER A 262 -7.28 -1.71 0.03
CA SER A 262 -6.99 -0.50 0.83
C SER A 262 -7.79 0.74 0.38
N ASP A 263 -8.15 0.81 -0.90
CA ASP A 263 -8.81 1.95 -1.52
C ASP A 263 -10.34 1.90 -1.44
N VAL A 264 -10.92 0.71 -1.24
CA VAL A 264 -12.37 0.50 -1.37
C VAL A 264 -13.02 -0.15 -0.15
N MET A 265 -12.23 -0.85 0.68
CA MET A 265 -12.68 -1.35 1.99
C MET A 265 -12.32 -0.38 3.12
N GLY A 266 -11.26 0.42 2.93
CA GLY A 266 -10.75 1.40 3.88
C GLY A 266 -9.23 1.32 4.03
N VAL A 267 -8.58 2.44 4.36
CA VAL A 267 -7.11 2.54 4.45
C VAL A 267 -6.50 1.63 5.53
N PHE A 268 -7.30 1.18 6.49
CA PHE A 268 -6.92 0.21 7.52
C PHE A 268 -6.76 -1.23 6.98
N VAL A 269 -6.91 -1.45 5.67
CA VAL A 269 -6.56 -2.68 4.96
C VAL A 269 -5.23 -2.51 4.25
N ASP A 270 -4.29 -3.42 4.50
CA ASP A 270 -2.92 -3.32 3.97
C ASP A 270 -2.74 -3.89 2.54
N ASP A 271 -3.71 -4.66 2.06
CA ASP A 271 -3.63 -5.18 0.68
C ASP A 271 -3.78 -4.03 -0.33
N ARG A 272 -2.64 -3.61 -0.87
CA ARG A 272 -2.49 -2.56 -1.90
C ARG A 272 -2.41 -3.12 -3.32
N ARG A 273 -2.65 -4.41 -3.53
CA ARG A 273 -2.61 -4.97 -4.88
C ARG A 273 -3.77 -4.45 -5.71
N SER A 274 -3.51 -4.12 -6.97
CA SER A 274 -4.58 -3.87 -7.94
C SER A 274 -5.24 -5.19 -8.30
N LEU A 275 -6.46 -5.42 -7.78
CA LEU A 275 -7.21 -6.66 -7.98
C LEU A 275 -8.38 -6.43 -8.94
N GLY A 276 -8.46 -7.25 -9.99
CA GLY A 276 -9.57 -7.29 -10.93
C GLY A 276 -10.68 -8.22 -10.47
N VAL A 277 -10.69 -9.46 -10.96
CA VAL A 277 -11.61 -10.53 -10.53
C VAL A 277 -10.85 -11.76 -10.04
N ALA A 278 -11.42 -12.47 -9.06
CA ALA A 278 -10.92 -13.77 -8.62
C ALA A 278 -11.53 -14.86 -9.51
N ILE A 279 -10.69 -15.58 -10.24
CA ILE A 279 -11.14 -16.58 -11.20
C ILE A 279 -10.90 -17.98 -10.64
N GLY A 280 -11.96 -18.77 -10.59
CA GLY A 280 -11.95 -20.19 -10.23
C GLY A 280 -11.76 -21.07 -11.46
N GLU A 281 -12.72 -21.95 -11.76
CA GLU A 281 -12.65 -22.81 -12.94
C GLU A 281 -12.77 -22.05 -14.27
N ILE A 282 -12.02 -22.50 -15.28
CA ILE A 282 -12.14 -22.04 -16.66
C ILE A 282 -12.39 -23.24 -17.58
N LYS A 283 -13.46 -23.19 -18.37
CA LYS A 283 -13.88 -24.25 -19.29
C LYS A 283 -14.02 -23.69 -20.71
N LEU A 284 -13.30 -24.26 -21.66
CA LEU A 284 -13.46 -24.01 -23.09
C LEU A 284 -14.29 -25.15 -23.70
N PHE A 285 -15.39 -24.81 -24.36
CA PHE A 285 -16.18 -25.74 -25.15
C PHE A 285 -15.93 -25.44 -26.62
N ASP A 286 -15.23 -26.32 -27.32
CA ASP A 286 -15.03 -26.19 -28.77
C ASP A 286 -15.64 -27.38 -29.49
N SER A 287 -16.53 -27.11 -30.45
CA SER A 287 -17.14 -28.12 -31.30
C SER A 287 -17.82 -29.24 -30.48
N GLY A 288 -18.40 -28.85 -29.33
CA GLY A 288 -19.07 -29.73 -28.37
C GLY A 288 -18.15 -30.47 -27.40
N LYS A 289 -16.82 -30.31 -27.48
CA LYS A 289 -15.87 -30.94 -26.57
C LYS A 289 -15.44 -29.97 -25.46
N PRO A 290 -15.51 -30.38 -24.18
CA PRO A 290 -15.03 -29.56 -23.08
C PRO A 290 -13.52 -29.73 -22.87
N TYR A 291 -12.84 -28.61 -22.60
CA TYR A 291 -11.45 -28.50 -22.21
C TYR A 291 -11.40 -27.68 -20.92
N VAL A 292 -10.73 -28.20 -19.88
CA VAL A 292 -10.52 -27.45 -18.64
C VAL A 292 -9.16 -26.78 -18.73
N LEU A 293 -9.14 -25.46 -18.59
CA LEU A 293 -7.91 -24.68 -18.61
C LEU A 293 -7.47 -24.43 -17.18
N THR A 294 -6.23 -24.79 -16.85
CA THR A 294 -5.71 -24.75 -15.47
C THR A 294 -4.38 -24.02 -15.35
N SER A 295 -3.85 -23.48 -16.44
CA SER A 295 -2.62 -22.69 -16.46
C SER A 295 -2.61 -21.61 -15.37
N HIS A 296 -3.71 -20.88 -15.20
CA HIS A 296 -3.82 -19.84 -14.16
C HIS A 296 -3.64 -20.37 -12.74
N LEU A 297 -4.02 -21.61 -12.44
CA LEU A 297 -3.85 -22.23 -11.12
C LEU A 297 -2.49 -22.92 -10.96
N THR A 298 -1.92 -23.42 -12.06
CA THR A 298 -0.74 -24.30 -12.02
C THR A 298 0.58 -23.56 -12.28
N GLU A 299 0.60 -22.58 -13.18
CA GLU A 299 1.81 -21.83 -13.52
C GLU A 299 2.13 -20.77 -12.47
N THR A 300 3.42 -20.63 -12.13
CA THR A 300 3.86 -19.68 -11.09
C THR A 300 3.81 -18.23 -11.59
N GLU A 301 4.40 -17.97 -12.76
CA GLU A 301 4.53 -16.63 -13.34
C GLU A 301 3.67 -16.54 -14.61
N LEU A 302 2.61 -15.75 -14.54
CA LEU A 302 1.67 -15.58 -15.65
C LEU A 302 1.31 -14.10 -15.81
N SER A 303 1.41 -13.59 -17.04
CA SER A 303 1.13 -12.18 -17.32
C SER A 303 -0.29 -11.82 -16.93
N GLY A 304 -0.43 -10.81 -16.07
CA GLY A 304 -1.71 -10.27 -15.65
C GLY A 304 -2.42 -11.05 -14.53
N TRP A 305 -1.71 -11.98 -13.89
CA TRP A 305 -2.22 -12.75 -12.75
C TRP A 305 -1.43 -12.45 -11.48
N GLN A 306 -2.13 -12.34 -10.36
CA GLN A 306 -1.54 -12.09 -9.04
C GLN A 306 -0.90 -13.35 -8.43
N GLY A 307 -0.44 -13.30 -7.19
CA GLY A 307 0.00 -14.49 -6.44
C GLY A 307 -1.08 -15.57 -6.29
N ARG A 308 -0.70 -16.77 -5.86
CA ARG A 308 -1.61 -17.92 -5.62
C ARG A 308 -2.02 -18.02 -4.15
N ASP A 309 -2.52 -16.92 -3.63
CA ASP A 309 -2.82 -16.79 -2.19
C ASP A 309 -4.22 -17.29 -1.83
N VAL A 310 -4.98 -17.77 -2.82
CA VAL A 310 -6.35 -18.28 -2.66
C VAL A 310 -6.39 -19.70 -3.21
N GLU A 311 -6.86 -20.65 -2.40
CA GLU A 311 -7.01 -22.03 -2.83
C GLU A 311 -8.10 -22.13 -3.91
N GLY A 312 -7.78 -22.79 -5.03
CA GLY A 312 -8.72 -23.03 -6.13
C GLY A 312 -9.08 -21.78 -6.95
N ALA A 313 -8.44 -20.64 -6.71
CA ALA A 313 -8.69 -19.41 -7.44
C ALA A 313 -7.42 -18.59 -7.64
N ARG A 314 -7.46 -17.63 -8.58
CA ARG A 314 -6.39 -16.64 -8.72
C ARG A 314 -6.97 -15.29 -9.12
N TRP A 315 -6.49 -14.24 -8.45
CA TRP A 315 -6.85 -12.87 -8.82
C TRP A 315 -6.14 -12.44 -10.10
N THR A 316 -6.87 -11.76 -10.98
CA THR A 316 -6.29 -11.02 -12.10
C THR A 316 -5.79 -9.65 -11.63
N ASP A 317 -4.82 -9.06 -12.31
CA ASP A 317 -4.40 -7.65 -12.12
C ASP A 317 -5.19 -6.64 -12.97
N GLY A 318 -6.24 -7.12 -13.66
CA GLY A 318 -7.04 -6.34 -14.61
C GLY A 318 -6.79 -6.66 -16.08
N ASN A 319 -5.72 -7.39 -16.43
CA ASN A 319 -5.40 -7.74 -17.82
C ASN A 319 -4.69 -9.11 -17.94
N ALA A 320 -5.38 -10.16 -17.51
CA ALA A 320 -4.85 -11.51 -17.36
C ALA A 320 -4.75 -12.29 -18.68
N LEU A 321 -3.56 -12.79 -19.02
CA LEU A 321 -3.36 -13.67 -20.19
C LEU A 321 -3.89 -15.08 -19.91
N LEU A 322 -4.73 -15.60 -20.79
CA LEU A 322 -5.15 -16.99 -20.82
C LEU A 322 -4.75 -17.61 -22.16
N SER A 323 -3.84 -18.57 -22.11
CA SER A 323 -3.49 -19.41 -23.26
C SER A 323 -4.45 -20.60 -23.35
N PHE A 324 -4.80 -21.01 -24.57
CA PHE A 324 -5.54 -22.25 -24.81
C PHE A 324 -4.61 -23.47 -24.96
N GLU A 325 -3.39 -23.41 -24.42
CA GLU A 325 -2.48 -24.56 -24.28
C GLU A 325 -2.17 -25.27 -25.62
N GLY A 326 -2.02 -24.49 -26.70
CA GLY A 326 -1.76 -24.99 -28.06
C GLY A 326 -3.01 -25.39 -28.85
N HIS A 327 -4.21 -25.23 -28.26
CA HIS A 327 -5.48 -25.43 -28.93
C HIS A 327 -5.94 -24.16 -29.64
N GLU A 328 -6.06 -24.23 -30.97
CA GLU A 328 -6.64 -23.17 -31.78
C GLU A 328 -8.15 -23.40 -31.93
N THR A 329 -8.97 -22.38 -31.63
CA THR A 329 -10.43 -22.53 -31.63
C THR A 329 -11.02 -22.77 -33.01
N GLY A 330 -11.97 -23.70 -33.09
CA GLY A 330 -12.81 -23.96 -34.25
C GLY A 330 -13.94 -22.95 -34.43
N THR A 331 -14.89 -23.26 -35.32
CA THR A 331 -15.98 -22.35 -35.71
C THR A 331 -16.97 -22.06 -34.59
N PHE A 332 -17.11 -22.96 -33.61
CA PHE A 332 -18.04 -22.83 -32.49
C PHE A 332 -17.32 -23.08 -31.17
N ALA A 333 -16.64 -22.05 -30.67
CA ALA A 333 -15.99 -22.06 -29.37
C ALA A 333 -16.72 -21.15 -28.37
N GLN A 334 -16.90 -21.65 -27.14
CA GLN A 334 -17.45 -20.91 -26.01
C GLN A 334 -16.55 -21.08 -24.79
N LEU A 335 -16.15 -19.97 -24.18
CA LEU A 335 -15.39 -19.95 -22.94
C LEU A 335 -16.34 -19.66 -21.77
N ALA A 336 -16.26 -20.43 -20.70
CA ALA A 336 -16.95 -20.18 -19.44
C ALA A 336 -15.91 -19.95 -18.34
N VAL A 337 -15.99 -18.79 -17.68
CA VAL A 337 -15.05 -18.36 -16.64
C VAL A 337 -15.81 -18.22 -15.33
N GLN A 338 -15.43 -18.96 -14.30
CA GLN A 338 -16.03 -18.85 -12.97
C GLN A 338 -15.47 -17.62 -12.24
N VAL A 339 -16.33 -16.68 -11.89
CA VAL A 339 -15.96 -15.48 -11.14
C VAL A 339 -16.39 -15.67 -9.70
N LEU A 340 -15.42 -15.80 -8.80
CA LEU A 340 -15.65 -16.09 -7.38
C LEU A 340 -15.74 -14.83 -6.52
N ALA A 341 -15.04 -13.77 -6.91
CA ALA A 341 -15.07 -12.48 -6.25
C ALA A 341 -14.65 -11.36 -7.21
N GLY A 342 -15.02 -10.13 -6.89
CA GLY A 342 -14.66 -8.93 -7.62
C GLY A 342 -15.21 -7.69 -6.94
N GLY A 343 -14.53 -6.56 -7.12
CA GLY A 343 -14.95 -5.25 -6.64
C GLY A 343 -15.14 -5.14 -5.11
N PRO A 344 -15.75 -4.03 -4.65
CA PRO A 344 -16.17 -2.88 -5.45
C PRO A 344 -14.99 -2.16 -6.11
N TYR A 345 -15.21 -1.50 -7.25
CA TYR A 345 -14.22 -0.77 -8.03
C TYR A 345 -14.43 0.73 -7.91
N ARG A 346 -13.35 1.51 -7.94
CA ARG A 346 -13.46 2.97 -8.04
C ARG A 346 -13.87 3.36 -9.47
N LEU A 347 -14.90 4.19 -9.61
CA LEU A 347 -15.15 4.91 -10.84
C LEU A 347 -14.24 6.14 -10.84
N ALA A 348 -13.42 6.28 -11.88
CA ALA A 348 -12.73 7.54 -12.11
C ALA A 348 -13.79 8.65 -12.26
N ASP A 349 -13.53 9.83 -11.71
CA ASP A 349 -14.31 11.01 -12.04
C ASP A 349 -14.32 11.14 -13.57
N VAL A 350 -15.52 11.16 -14.15
CA VAL A 350 -15.71 11.36 -15.59
C VAL A 350 -15.37 12.82 -15.90
N ALA A 351 -14.07 13.14 -15.89
CA ALA A 351 -13.52 14.43 -16.24
C ALA A 351 -12.33 14.19 -17.16
N GLY A 352 -12.56 14.30 -18.49
CA GLY A 352 -11.49 14.50 -19.46
C GLY A 352 -11.40 13.54 -20.65
N ALA A 353 -12.39 12.68 -20.92
CA ALA A 353 -12.34 11.80 -22.11
C ALA A 353 -12.85 12.45 -23.42
N ASP A 354 -13.41 13.66 -23.38
CA ASP A 354 -14.07 14.28 -24.55
C ASP A 354 -13.26 15.38 -25.27
N GLU A 355 -12.00 15.66 -24.91
CA GLU A 355 -11.23 16.74 -25.57
C GLU A 355 -10.07 16.30 -26.48
N VAL A 356 -9.93 15.00 -26.79
CA VAL A 356 -8.93 14.55 -27.79
C VAL A 356 -9.62 13.87 -28.98
N GLN A 357 -10.57 14.58 -29.58
CA GLN A 357 -11.07 14.27 -30.93
C GLN A 357 -11.51 15.54 -31.70
N SER A 358 -10.68 16.59 -31.64
CA SER A 358 -10.71 17.65 -32.67
C SER A 358 -9.44 18.49 -32.62
N ALA A 359 -8.38 18.01 -33.28
CA ALA A 359 -7.32 18.82 -33.85
C ALA A 359 -6.67 18.08 -35.02
#